data_AF-A0A2T2R2A7-F1
#
_entry.id   AF-A0A2T2R2A7-F1
#
_cell.length_a   1.000
_cell.length_b   1.000
_cell.length_c   1.000
_cell.angle_alpha   90.00
_cell.angle_beta   90.00
_cell.angle_gamma   90.00
#
_symmetry.space_group_name_H-M   'P 1'
#
loop_
_entity.id
_entity.type
_entity.pdbx_description
1 polymer ?
#
loop_
_entity_poly.entity_id
_entity_poly.type
_entity_poly.pdbx_seq_one_letter_code
_entity_poly.pdbx_strand_id
1 'polypeptide(L)' 'MPEIEALCMTCKHDDEAQGKKNMTNVRIEESDGRYSARGDCPDCGSNMFKFMSEGDAKEFAEEAEIEIESGDDE' A
#
# COMPACT_ATOMS: atom_id res chain seq x y z
N MET A 1 8.17 -10.31 5.96
CA MET A 1 7.48 -9.44 5.00
C MET A 1 6.15 -9.06 5.63
N PRO A 2 6.01 -7.83 6.12
CA PRO A 2 4.74 -7.38 6.65
C PRO A 2 3.75 -7.25 5.47
N GLU A 3 2.62 -7.93 5.60
CA GLU A 3 1.63 -8.03 4.53
C GLU A 3 0.68 -6.84 4.61
N ILE A 4 0.80 -5.91 3.66
CA ILE A 4 -0.09 -4.74 3.62
C ILE A 4 -1.40 -5.14 2.94
N GLU A 5 -2.42 -5.41 3.76
CA GLU A 5 -3.78 -5.65 3.27
C GLU A 5 -4.44 -4.33 2.87
N ALA A 6 -4.90 -4.25 1.62
CA ALA A 6 -5.67 -3.13 1.12
C ALA A 6 -6.85 -3.58 0.28
N LEU A 7 -7.75 -2.63 0.01
CA LEU A 7 -8.92 -2.87 -0.81
C LEU A 7 -8.58 -2.65 -2.29
N CYS A 8 -8.64 -3.69 -3.10
CA CYS A 8 -8.62 -3.59 -4.55
C CYS A 8 -10.02 -3.21 -5.05
N MET A 9 -10.17 -2.00 -5.61
CA MET A 9 -11.46 -1.54 -6.14
C MET A 9 -11.94 -2.40 -7.33
N THR A 10 -11.03 -3.01 -8.08
CA THR A 10 -11.35 -3.92 -9.18
C THR A 10 -11.92 -5.24 -8.65
N CYS A 11 -11.28 -5.88 -7.67
CA CYS A 11 -11.75 -7.14 -7.09
C CYS A 11 -12.96 -6.97 -6.16
N LYS A 12 -13.10 -5.80 -5.50
CA LYS A 12 -14.30 -5.49 -4.70
C LYS A 12 -15.57 -5.54 -5.55
N HIS A 13 -15.48 -5.19 -6.83
CA HIS A 13 -16.64 -5.20 -7.72
C HIS A 13 -17.28 -6.59 -7.84
N ASP A 14 -16.48 -7.65 -7.75
CA ASP A 14 -16.96 -9.03 -7.80
C ASP A 14 -17.48 -9.53 -6.44
N ASP A 15 -16.84 -9.14 -5.33
CA ASP A 15 -17.30 -9.51 -3.99
C ASP A 15 -16.69 -8.60 -2.89
N GLU A 16 -17.51 -8.04 -1.99
CA GLU A 16 -17.03 -7.13 -0.95
C GLU A 16 -16.07 -7.81 0.04
N ALA A 17 -16.20 -9.13 0.24
CA ALA A 17 -15.27 -9.90 1.06
C ALA A 17 -13.92 -10.17 0.37
N GLN A 18 -13.90 -10.20 -0.97
CA GLN A 18 -12.69 -10.48 -1.76
C GLN A 18 -11.89 -9.23 -2.13
N GLY A 19 -12.43 -8.05 -1.87
CA GLY A 19 -11.71 -6.80 -2.16
C GLY A 19 -10.45 -6.62 -1.32
N LYS A 20 -10.38 -7.18 -0.10
CA LYS A 20 -9.23 -7.04 0.80
C LYS A 20 -8.17 -8.09 0.47
N LYS A 21 -7.01 -7.64 -0.01
CA LYS A 21 -5.92 -8.50 -0.45
C LYS A 21 -4.58 -7.92 -0.02
N ASN A 22 -3.61 -8.82 0.14
CA ASN A 22 -2.24 -8.46 0.46
C ASN A 22 -1.61 -7.91 -0.81
N MET A 23 -1.13 -6.67 -0.75
CA MET A 23 -0.45 -6.05 -1.87
C MET A 23 0.85 -6.78 -2.21
N THR A 24 1.18 -6.81 -3.49
CA THR A 24 2.49 -7.23 -4.00
C THR A 24 3.28 -6.00 -4.46
N ASN A 25 4.61 -6.10 -4.53
CA ASN A 25 5.50 -4.97 -4.87
C ASN A 25 5.21 -3.69 -4.08
N VAL A 26 5.05 -3.84 -2.76
CA VAL A 26 4.72 -2.72 -1.87
C VAL A 26 5.82 -1.67 -1.92
N ARG A 27 5.41 -0.40 -2.02
CA ARG A 27 6.24 0.80 -1.88
C ARG A 27 5.53 1.76 -0.95
N ILE A 28 6.29 2.46 -0.11
CA ILE A 28 5.73 3.47 0.77
C ILE A 28 6.15 4.84 0.25
N GLU A 29 5.16 5.68 -0.02
CA GLU A 29 5.35 7.05 -0.46
C GLU A 29 4.86 8.00 0.63
N GLU A 30 5.61 9.08 0.83
CA GLU A 30 5.27 10.19 1.70
C GLU A 30 5.03 11.44 0.85
N SER A 31 3.91 12.12 1.10
CA SER A 31 3.56 13.36 0.42
C SER A 31 2.81 14.29 1.37
N ASP A 32 3.37 15.47 1.63
CA ASP A 32 2.79 16.51 2.50
C ASP A 32 2.43 15.97 3.91
N GLY A 33 3.29 15.10 4.46
CA GLY A 33 3.07 14.44 5.74
C GLY A 33 1.99 13.35 5.73
N ARG A 34 1.52 12.94 4.55
CA ARG A 34 0.62 11.79 4.37
C ARG A 34 1.40 10.61 3.85
N TYR A 35 1.26 9.49 4.55
CA TYR A 35 1.91 8.25 4.18
C TYR A 35 0.91 7.32 3.50
N SER A 36 1.36 6.72 2.41
CA SER A 36 0.56 5.72 1.71
C SER A 36 1.43 4.59 1.20
N ALA A 37 0.99 3.36 1.44
CA ALA A 37 1.53 2.21 0.73
C ALA A 37 0.83 2.09 -0.62
N ARG A 38 1.62 1.95 -1.68
CA ARG A 38 1.17 1.54 -3.00
C ARG A 38 1.69 0.15 -3.31
N GLY A 39 0.95 -0.60 -4.10
CA GLY A 39 1.36 -1.91 -4.58
C GLY A 39 0.40 -2.45 -5.62
N ASP A 40 0.63 -3.68 -6.05
CA ASP A 40 -0.15 -4.35 -7.08
C ASP A 40 -1.07 -5.41 -6.47
N CYS A 41 -2.28 -5.52 -7.01
CA CYS A 41 -3.19 -6.60 -6.67
C CYS A 41 -2.67 -7.94 -7.20
N PRO A 42 -2.51 -8.97 -6.36
CA PRO A 42 -2.02 -10.28 -6.80
C PRO A 42 -2.97 -11.00 -7.77
N ASP A 43 -4.28 -10.69 -7.72
CA ASP A 43 -5.30 -11.32 -8.55
C ASP A 43 -5.43 -10.66 -9.94
N CYS A 44 -5.56 -9.33 -9.98
CA CYS A 44 -5.88 -8.60 -11.20
C CYS A 44 -4.78 -7.66 -11.70
N GLY A 45 -3.67 -7.51 -10.96
CA GLY A 45 -2.59 -6.59 -11.30
C GLY A 45 -2.97 -5.10 -11.27
N SER A 46 -4.14 -4.76 -10.74
CA SER A 46 -4.54 -3.35 -10.58
C SER A 46 -3.79 -2.71 -9.42
N ASN A 47 -3.53 -1.40 -9.54
CA ASN A 47 -2.93 -0.62 -8.48
C ASN A 47 -3.81 -0.62 -7.21
N MET A 48 -3.17 -0.87 -6.08
CA MET A 48 -3.75 -0.80 -4.74
C MET A 48 -3.03 0.28 -3.96
N PHE A 49 -3.79 1.02 -3.16
CA PHE A 49 -3.22 2.03 -2.26
C PHE A 49 -3.88 1.93 -0.88
N LYS A 50 -3.09 2.20 0.16
CA LYS A 50 -3.55 2.24 1.55
C LYS A 50 -2.94 3.44 2.23
N PHE A 51 -3.81 4.33 2.70
CA PHE A 51 -3.40 5.41 3.58
C PHE A 51 -3.06 4.84 4.95
N MET A 52 -1.99 5.36 5.54
CA MET A 52 -1.50 4.97 6.85
C MET A 52 -0.91 6.18 7.56
N SER A 53 -0.76 6.06 8.88
CA SER A 53 -0.10 7.10 9.67
C SER A 53 1.41 7.00 9.48
N GLU A 54 2.13 8.05 9.86
CA GLU A 54 3.61 8.04 9.87
C GLU A 54 4.17 6.86 10.66
N GLY A 55 3.61 6.58 11.85
CA GLY A 55 4.09 5.50 12.72
C GLY A 55 3.97 4.14 12.06
N ASP A 56 2.79 3.82 11.54
CA ASP A 56 2.56 2.59 10.77
C ASP A 56 3.50 2.53 9.56
N ALA A 57 3.60 3.61 8.76
CA ALA A 57 4.44 3.63 7.56
C ALA A 57 5.91 3.33 7.85
N LYS A 58 6.45 3.93 8.92
CA LYS A 58 7.84 3.69 9.36
C LYS A 58 8.03 2.27 9.88
N GLU A 59 7.09 1.76 10.67
CA GLU A 59 7.12 0.37 11.15
C GLU A 59 7.12 -0.61 9.97
N PHE A 60 6.21 -0.42 9.00
CA PHE A 60 6.15 -1.24 7.79
C PHE A 60 7.42 -1.12 6.94
N ALA A 61 7.93 0.09 6.73
CA ALA A 61 9.17 0.34 6.00
C ALA A 61 10.36 -0.37 6.65
N GLU A 62 10.47 -0.30 7.97
CA GLU A 62 11.54 -0.96 8.75
C GLU A 62 11.41 -2.49 8.71
N GLU A 63 10.21 -3.03 8.95
CA GLU A 63 9.96 -4.47 8.95
C GLU A 63 10.04 -5.10 7.54
N ALA A 64 9.75 -4.34 6.50
CA ALA A 64 9.81 -4.78 5.11
C ALA A 64 11.14 -4.48 4.42
N GLU A 65 12.06 -3.76 5.09
CA GLU A 65 13.29 -3.23 4.48
C GLU A 65 13.00 -2.38 3.23
N ILE A 66 11.90 -1.62 3.24
CA ILE A 66 11.46 -0.72 2.16
C ILE A 66 11.85 0.71 2.52
N GLU A 67 12.43 1.44 1.58
CA GLU A 67 12.72 2.88 1.75
C GLU A 67 11.44 3.70 1.49
N ILE A 68 11.17 4.69 2.35
CA ILE A 68 10.05 5.62 2.14
C ILE A 68 10.48 6.66 1.11
N GLU A 69 9.80 6.69 -0.03
CA GLU A 69 10.04 7.68 -1.07
C GLU A 69 9.26 8.96 -0.72
N SER A 70 9.97 10.03 -0.30
CA SER A 70 9.36 11.36 -0.17
C SER A 70 9.18 11.97 -1.56
N GLY A 71 7.94 12.15 -1.97
CA GLY A 71 7.57 12.82 -3.21
C GLY A 71 7.76 14.33 -3.07
N ASP A 72 9.02 14.78 -3.09
CA ASP A 72 9.40 16.19 -3.22
C ASP A 72 9.26 16.57 -4.70
N ASP A 73 8.02 16.88 -5.13
CA ASP A 73 7.71 17.41 -6.46
C ASP A 73 8.12 18.90 -6.45
N GLU A 74 9.34 19.19 -6.94
CA GLU A 74 9.89 20.54 -7.20
C GLU A 74 9.22 21.23 -8.40
#